data_AF-A0A7X6Q6G6-F1
#
_entry.id   AF-A0A7X6Q6G6-F1
#
_cell.length_a   1.000
_cell.length_b   1.000
_cell.length_c   1.000
_cell.angle_alpha   90.00
_cell.angle_beta   90.00
_cell.angle_gamma   90.00
#
_symmetry.space_group_name_H-M   'P 1'
#
loop_
_entity.id
_entity.type
_entity.pdbx_description
1 polymer ?
#
loop_
_entity_poly.entity_id
_entity_poly.type
_entity_poly.pdbx_seq_one_letter_code
_entity_poly.pdbx_strand_id
1 'polypeptide(L)'
;MVKRILIIVLLLSTLFSPLSSSTVSEGEVKVALQSVVVAGVISLAAQKINLYDETLSIENDLAFTNVNLQFKEADIGHLRQVIIESPPPQGQQMGFIEMMLSAVIPILPDYNRLVSYLIPQGLYAGEVIFSGTISGVRKAAPYPFRYQGEVALEVSGSRFNSPFFLTGEFMVPLEGTQRGKIVPLYILADGEDFLSVGASLFR
;
A
#
# COMPACT_ATOMS: atom_id res chain seq x y z
N MET A 1 -12.82 46.62 36.33
CA MET A 1 -11.57 45.83 36.20
C MET A 1 -11.80 44.32 36.11
N VAL A 2 -12.72 43.73 36.89
CA VAL A 2 -12.96 42.27 36.95
C VAL A 2 -13.33 41.62 35.60
N LYS A 3 -14.11 42.28 34.73
CA LYS A 3 -14.49 41.75 33.41
C LYS A 3 -13.31 41.50 32.46
N ARG A 4 -12.22 42.29 32.56
CA ARG A 4 -11.04 42.11 31.69
C ARG A 4 -10.19 40.90 32.10
N ILE A 5 -10.15 40.59 33.39
CA ILE A 5 -9.43 39.41 33.92
C ILE A 5 -10.14 38.13 33.49
N LEU A 6 -11.47 38.11 33.49
CA LEU A 6 -12.26 36.93 33.12
C LEU A 6 -12.12 36.55 31.64
N ILE A 7 -11.98 37.54 30.75
CA ILE A 7 -11.73 37.32 29.31
C ILE A 7 -10.34 36.73 29.07
N ILE A 8 -9.33 37.20 29.82
CA ILE A 8 -7.96 36.69 29.70
C ILE A 8 -7.89 35.24 30.19
N VAL A 9 -8.57 34.89 31.29
CA VAL A 9 -8.64 33.51 31.79
C VAL A 9 -9.36 32.58 30.82
N LEU A 10 -10.43 33.05 30.16
CA LEU A 10 -11.14 32.27 29.13
C LEU A 10 -10.27 32.02 27.87
N LEU A 11 -9.53 33.04 27.42
CA LEU A 11 -8.59 32.93 26.28
C LEU A 11 -7.38 32.03 26.58
N LEU A 12 -6.95 31.97 27.84
CA LEU A 12 -5.91 31.02 28.27
C LEU A 12 -6.44 29.59 28.33
N SER A 13 -7.71 29.36 28.70
CA SER A 13 -8.26 27.99 28.71
C SER A 13 -8.41 27.35 27.32
N THR A 14 -8.52 28.15 26.24
CA THR A 14 -8.55 27.63 24.87
C THR A 14 -7.16 27.27 24.33
N LEU A 15 -6.09 27.85 24.88
CA LEU A 15 -4.69 27.55 24.52
C LEU A 15 -4.17 26.25 25.15
N PHE A 16 -4.88 25.73 26.15
CA PHE A 16 -4.60 24.45 26.80
C PHE A 16 -5.69 23.41 26.50
N SER A 17 -6.26 23.46 25.29
CA SER A 17 -6.88 22.24 24.77
C SER A 17 -5.76 21.21 24.68
N PRO A 18 -5.82 20.05 25.35
CA PRO A 18 -4.90 18.98 25.03
C PRO A 18 -5.05 18.76 23.54
N LEU A 19 -3.94 18.82 22.78
CA LEU A 19 -3.91 18.16 21.50
C LEU A 19 -4.36 16.73 21.82
N SER A 20 -5.60 16.40 21.47
CA SER A 20 -6.00 15.01 21.41
C SER A 20 -5.00 14.40 20.45
N SER A 21 -3.99 13.71 20.97
CA SER A 21 -3.24 12.75 20.17
C SER A 21 -4.30 11.79 19.70
N SER A 22 -4.78 11.94 18.46
CA SER A 22 -5.58 10.92 17.82
C SER A 22 -4.65 9.72 17.71
N THR A 23 -4.70 8.85 18.72
CA THR A 23 -3.91 7.63 18.70
C THR A 23 -4.48 6.78 17.58
N VAL A 24 -3.64 6.50 16.58
CA VAL A 24 -4.01 5.68 15.44
C VAL A 24 -4.46 4.32 15.97
N SER A 25 -5.65 3.86 15.59
CA SER A 25 -6.17 2.59 16.08
C SER A 25 -5.60 1.39 15.30
N GLU A 26 -5.55 0.22 15.93
CA GLU A 26 -5.18 -1.03 15.24
C GLU A 26 -6.07 -1.31 14.01
N GLY A 27 -7.34 -0.92 14.08
CA GLY A 27 -8.29 -1.05 12.97
C GLY A 27 -7.90 -0.18 11.77
N GLU A 28 -7.47 1.05 12.01
CA GLU A 28 -6.98 1.97 10.97
C GLU A 28 -5.70 1.44 10.32
N VAL A 29 -4.73 0.99 11.13
CA VAL A 29 -3.49 0.39 10.59
C VAL A 29 -3.79 -0.86 9.77
N LYS A 30 -4.71 -1.72 10.23
CA LYS A 30 -5.12 -2.91 9.48
C LYS A 30 -5.72 -2.57 8.12
N VAL A 31 -6.62 -1.58 8.08
CA VAL A 31 -7.21 -1.09 6.81
C VAL A 31 -6.14 -0.53 5.89
N ALA A 32 -5.21 0.27 6.41
CA ALA A 32 -4.11 0.81 5.64
C ALA A 32 -3.22 -0.30 5.03
N LEU A 33 -2.81 -1.29 5.84
CA LEU A 33 -1.99 -2.41 5.37
C LEU A 33 -2.70 -3.30 4.32
N GLN A 34 -4.01 -3.53 4.47
CA GLN A 34 -4.78 -4.24 3.46
C GLN A 34 -4.85 -3.44 2.15
N SER A 35 -5.09 -2.13 2.25
CA SER A 35 -5.14 -1.23 1.10
C SER A 35 -3.80 -1.10 0.38
N VAL A 36 -2.67 -1.27 1.08
CA VAL A 36 -1.34 -1.38 0.45
C VAL A 36 -1.27 -2.58 -0.51
N VAL A 37 -1.82 -3.74 -0.11
CA VAL A 37 -1.87 -4.91 -0.99
C VAL A 37 -2.78 -4.65 -2.20
N VAL A 38 -3.93 -4.03 -1.97
CA VAL A 38 -4.85 -3.63 -3.04
C VAL A 38 -4.17 -2.68 -4.03
N ALA A 39 -3.44 -1.68 -3.53
CA ALA A 39 -2.67 -0.75 -4.32
C ALA A 39 -1.62 -1.46 -5.20
N GLY A 40 -0.87 -2.42 -4.64
CA GLY A 40 0.07 -3.22 -5.42
C GLY A 40 -0.59 -4.02 -6.53
N VAL A 41 -1.78 -4.60 -6.29
CA VAL A 41 -2.55 -5.32 -7.31
C VAL A 41 -3.07 -4.37 -8.39
N ILE A 42 -3.53 -3.17 -8.02
CA ILE A 42 -3.92 -2.11 -8.95
C ILE A 42 -2.74 -1.73 -9.85
N SER A 43 -1.56 -1.46 -9.29
CA SER A 43 -0.37 -1.10 -10.07
C SER A 43 0.01 -2.17 -11.09
N LEU A 44 -0.03 -3.44 -10.70
CA LEU A 44 0.24 -4.56 -11.60
C LEU A 44 -0.82 -4.71 -12.69
N ALA A 45 -2.09 -4.47 -12.36
CA ALA A 45 -3.17 -4.49 -13.34
C ALA A 45 -3.05 -3.33 -14.33
N ALA A 46 -2.76 -2.13 -13.84
CA ALA A 46 -2.54 -0.91 -14.65
C ALA A 46 -1.41 -1.12 -15.67
N GLN A 47 -0.26 -1.68 -15.25
CA GLN A 47 0.84 -2.01 -16.15
C GLN A 47 0.41 -2.93 -17.30
N LYS A 48 -0.44 -3.93 -17.04
CA LYS A 48 -0.86 -4.89 -18.07
C LYS A 48 -1.74 -4.28 -19.16
N ILE A 49 -2.51 -3.26 -18.82
CA ILE A 49 -3.36 -2.54 -19.77
C ILE A 49 -2.73 -1.24 -20.28
N ASN A 50 -1.48 -0.95 -19.88
CA ASN A 50 -0.79 0.31 -20.16
C ASN A 50 -1.61 1.54 -19.72
N LEU A 51 -2.30 1.42 -18.57
CA LEU A 51 -2.99 2.54 -17.96
C LEU A 51 -1.96 3.38 -17.21
N TYR A 52 -1.83 4.64 -17.63
CA TYR A 52 -0.99 5.63 -16.97
C TYR A 52 -1.84 6.49 -16.05
N ASP A 53 -1.44 6.61 -14.80
CA ASP A 53 -2.07 7.47 -13.81
C ASP A 53 -0.98 8.33 -13.14
N GLU A 54 -1.24 9.62 -12.97
CA GLU A 54 -0.27 10.56 -12.39
C GLU A 54 -0.15 10.44 -10.86
N THR A 55 -1.15 9.82 -10.22
CA THR A 55 -1.21 9.63 -8.77
C THR A 55 -0.55 8.33 -8.33
N LEU A 56 -0.42 7.35 -9.24
CA LEU A 56 0.19 6.05 -8.96
C LEU A 56 1.15 5.65 -10.08
N SER A 57 2.45 5.58 -9.76
CA SER A 57 3.46 5.05 -10.66
C SER A 57 4.16 3.83 -10.07
N ILE A 58 4.62 2.94 -10.95
CA ILE A 58 5.45 1.80 -10.61
C ILE A 58 6.71 1.85 -11.46
N GLU A 59 7.84 1.96 -10.78
CA GLU A 59 9.17 1.92 -11.36
C GLU A 59 9.80 0.58 -11.02
N ASN A 60 10.16 -0.20 -12.04
CA ASN A 60 10.83 -1.47 -11.85
C ASN A 60 11.85 -1.72 -12.95
N ASP A 61 12.92 -2.45 -12.62
CA ASP A 61 13.81 -2.97 -13.66
C ASP A 61 13.18 -4.17 -14.40
N LEU A 62 13.75 -4.51 -15.55
CA LEU A 62 13.28 -5.61 -16.41
C LEU A 62 13.26 -6.97 -15.70
N ALA A 63 14.08 -7.14 -14.66
CA ALA A 63 14.19 -8.37 -13.88
C ALA A 63 13.39 -8.31 -12.56
N PHE A 64 12.64 -7.22 -12.33
CA PHE A 64 11.97 -6.90 -11.06
C PHE A 64 12.91 -7.00 -9.85
N THR A 65 14.21 -6.72 -10.01
CA THR A 65 15.17 -6.73 -8.90
C THR A 65 14.90 -5.58 -7.95
N ASN A 66 14.54 -4.42 -8.50
CA ASN A 66 14.06 -3.28 -7.75
C ASN A 66 12.64 -2.96 -8.21
N VAL A 67 11.76 -2.70 -7.25
CA VAL A 67 10.39 -2.26 -7.48
C VAL A 67 10.13 -1.08 -6.55
N ASN A 68 9.59 0.00 -7.09
CA ASN A 68 9.20 1.19 -6.35
C ASN A 68 7.80 1.60 -6.80
N LEU A 69 6.86 1.60 -5.86
CA LEU A 69 5.52 2.16 -6.03
C LEU A 69 5.54 3.57 -5.45
N GLN A 70 5.22 4.55 -6.27
CA GLN A 70 5.12 5.94 -5.83
C GLN A 70 3.66 6.39 -5.89
N PHE A 71 3.24 7.02 -4.80
CA PHE A 71 1.88 7.50 -4.59
C PHE A 71 1.91 9.01 -4.40
N LYS A 72 1.00 9.70 -5.08
CA LYS A 72 0.81 11.14 -4.97
C LYS A 72 -0.69 11.42 -4.85
N GLU A 73 -1.17 11.45 -3.61
CA GLU A 73 -2.60 11.57 -3.29
C GLU A 73 -3.46 10.52 -4.03
N ALA A 74 -2.93 9.31 -4.14
CA ALA A 74 -3.55 8.21 -4.87
C ALA A 74 -4.80 7.70 -4.13
N ASP A 75 -5.97 7.94 -4.73
CA ASP A 75 -7.23 7.39 -4.24
C ASP A 75 -7.36 5.91 -4.66
N ILE A 76 -7.11 5.02 -3.72
CA ILE A 76 -7.08 3.57 -3.97
C ILE A 76 -8.46 3.04 -4.36
N GLY A 77 -9.53 3.62 -3.82
CA GLY A 77 -10.90 3.23 -4.15
C GLY A 77 -11.29 3.62 -5.57
N HIS A 78 -10.89 4.83 -6.00
CA HIS A 78 -11.06 5.30 -7.37
C HIS A 78 -10.26 4.45 -8.36
N LEU A 79 -8.95 4.28 -8.13
CA LEU A 79 -8.07 3.52 -9.02
C LEU A 79 -8.52 2.06 -9.16
N ARG A 80 -9.00 1.45 -8.08
CA ARG A 80 -9.61 0.12 -8.10
C ARG A 80 -10.78 0.06 -9.08
N GLN A 81 -11.69 1.03 -9.01
CA GLN A 81 -12.86 1.08 -9.87
C GLN A 81 -12.47 1.24 -11.34
N VAL A 82 -11.52 2.12 -11.64
CA VAL A 82 -10.97 2.32 -13.00
C VAL A 82 -10.44 1.01 -13.58
N ILE A 83 -9.69 0.23 -12.79
CA ILE A 83 -9.17 -1.09 -13.23
C ILE A 83 -10.30 -2.09 -13.48
N ILE A 84 -11.28 -2.19 -12.58
CA ILE A 84 -12.40 -3.14 -12.74
C ILE A 84 -13.22 -2.83 -13.99
N GLU A 85 -13.41 -1.55 -14.30
CA GLU A 85 -14.18 -1.08 -15.46
C GLU A 85 -13.38 -1.09 -16.77
N SER A 86 -12.05 -1.18 -16.69
CA SER A 86 -11.17 -1.20 -17.86
C SER A 86 -11.28 -2.53 -18.62
N PRO A 87 -11.32 -2.49 -19.97
CA PRO A 87 -11.35 -3.70 -20.77
C PRO A 87 -10.07 -4.52 -20.56
N PRO A 88 -10.13 -5.86 -20.66
CA PRO A 88 -8.95 -6.69 -20.58
C PRO A 88 -7.94 -6.31 -21.68
N PRO A 89 -6.63 -6.51 -21.43
CA PRO A 89 -5.61 -6.17 -22.41
C PRO A 89 -5.85 -6.93 -23.70
N GLN A 90 -5.64 -6.25 -24.83
CA GLN A 90 -5.74 -6.90 -26.14
C GLN A 90 -4.70 -8.03 -26.18
N GLY A 91 -5.14 -9.23 -26.58
CA GLY A 91 -4.27 -10.40 -26.65
C GLY A 91 -3.09 -10.13 -27.58
N GLN A 92 -1.91 -9.96 -27.00
CA GLN A 92 -0.68 -9.94 -27.79
C GLN A 92 -0.41 -11.37 -28.24
N GLN A 93 -0.11 -11.56 -29.53
CA GLN A 93 0.35 -12.85 -30.03
C GLN A 93 1.69 -13.16 -29.38
N MET A 94 1.70 -14.11 -28.44
CA MET A 94 2.93 -14.59 -27.84
C MET A 94 3.69 -15.45 -28.86
N GLY A 95 4.95 -15.13 -29.08
CA GLY A 95 5.86 -15.98 -29.85
C GLY A 95 6.13 -17.31 -29.12
N PHE A 96 6.65 -18.30 -29.86
CA PHE A 96 6.94 -19.64 -29.31
C PHE A 96 7.84 -19.61 -28.06
N ILE A 97 8.87 -18.77 -28.05
CA ILE A 97 9.78 -18.61 -26.89
C ILE A 97 9.06 -17.97 -25.69
N GLU A 98 8.16 -17.01 -25.91
CA GLU A 98 7.37 -16.37 -24.86
C GLU A 98 6.34 -17.35 -24.26
N MET A 99 5.77 -18.23 -25.09
CA MET A 99 4.92 -19.33 -24.63
C MET A 99 5.70 -20.32 -23.75
N MET A 100 6.95 -20.64 -24.12
CA MET A 100 7.80 -21.52 -23.31
C MET A 100 8.20 -20.86 -21.98
N LEU A 101 8.57 -19.57 -22.00
CA LEU A 101 8.96 -18.84 -20.80
C LEU A 101 7.79 -18.62 -19.84
N SER A 102 6.58 -18.32 -20.33
CA SER A 102 5.38 -18.20 -19.50
C SER A 102 4.95 -19.53 -18.88
N ALA A 103 5.21 -20.66 -19.53
CA ALA A 103 4.96 -21.99 -18.98
C ALA A 103 5.90 -22.38 -17.83
N VAL A 104 7.13 -21.85 -17.83
CA VAL A 104 8.17 -22.20 -16.85
C VAL A 104 8.24 -21.18 -15.71
N ILE A 105 7.94 -19.91 -15.99
CA ILE A 105 8.06 -18.83 -15.02
C ILE A 105 6.70 -18.17 -14.82
N PRO A 106 5.96 -18.52 -13.75
CA PRO A 106 4.73 -17.80 -13.40
C PRO A 106 5.13 -16.48 -12.73
N ILE A 107 5.61 -15.50 -13.52
CA ILE A 107 6.21 -14.27 -12.97
C ILE A 107 5.12 -13.38 -12.36
N LEU A 108 3.92 -13.32 -12.95
CA LEU A 108 2.80 -12.51 -12.44
C LEU A 108 1.45 -13.16 -12.80
N PRO A 109 0.38 -12.93 -12.02
CA PRO A 109 -0.97 -13.37 -12.37
C PRO A 109 -1.42 -12.77 -13.71
N ASP A 110 -2.35 -13.42 -14.40
CA ASP A 110 -3.05 -12.81 -15.54
C ASP A 110 -3.97 -11.66 -15.07
N TYR A 111 -4.36 -10.77 -16.00
CA TYR A 111 -5.18 -9.60 -15.70
C TYR A 111 -6.52 -9.98 -15.03
N ASN A 112 -7.17 -11.06 -15.49
CA ASN A 112 -8.48 -11.47 -14.98
C ASN A 112 -8.39 -11.94 -13.52
N ARG A 113 -7.29 -12.59 -13.12
CA ARG A 113 -7.02 -12.95 -11.72
C ARG A 113 -6.82 -11.72 -10.85
N LEU A 114 -6.14 -10.69 -11.35
CA LEU A 114 -5.97 -9.42 -10.63
C LEU A 114 -7.33 -8.73 -10.43
N VAL A 115 -8.15 -8.62 -11.48
CA VAL A 115 -9.50 -8.03 -11.38
C VAL A 115 -10.40 -8.85 -10.43
N SER A 116 -10.34 -10.17 -10.50
CA SER A 116 -11.10 -11.06 -9.60
C SER A 116 -10.72 -10.86 -8.14
N TYR A 117 -9.46 -10.54 -7.85
CA TYR A 117 -9.03 -10.17 -6.50
C TYR A 117 -9.56 -8.81 -6.06
N LEU A 118 -9.64 -7.83 -6.98
CA LEU A 118 -10.07 -6.45 -6.70
C LEU A 118 -11.58 -6.29 -6.51
N ILE A 119 -12.40 -7.06 -7.22
CA ILE A 119 -13.88 -7.01 -7.14
C ILE A 119 -14.42 -7.09 -5.69
N PRO A 120 -14.03 -8.09 -4.87
CA PRO A 120 -14.54 -8.20 -3.51
C PRO A 120 -13.95 -7.17 -2.52
N GLN A 121 -12.94 -6.40 -2.92
CA GLN A 121 -12.37 -5.36 -2.06
C GLN A 121 -13.35 -4.19 -2.01
N GLY A 122 -14.10 -4.06 -0.92
CA GLY A 122 -15.15 -3.05 -0.72
C GLY A 122 -14.65 -1.64 -0.44
N LEU A 123 -13.61 -1.18 -1.17
CA LEU A 123 -13.00 0.15 -1.03
C LEU A 123 -13.66 1.14 -1.99
N TYR A 124 -14.31 2.18 -1.48
CA TYR A 124 -14.92 3.23 -2.30
C TYR A 124 -13.97 4.43 -2.49
N ALA A 125 -14.25 5.26 -3.50
CA ALA A 125 -13.48 6.48 -3.74
C ALA A 125 -13.49 7.40 -2.49
N GLY A 126 -12.33 7.98 -2.19
CA GLY A 126 -12.09 8.85 -1.04
C GLY A 126 -11.96 8.13 0.31
N GLU A 127 -12.08 6.80 0.35
CA GLU A 127 -11.94 6.05 1.61
C GLU A 127 -10.50 5.90 2.06
N VAL A 128 -9.59 5.66 1.12
CA VAL A 128 -8.16 5.49 1.39
C VAL A 128 -7.35 6.19 0.32
N ILE A 129 -6.54 7.14 0.76
CA ILE A 129 -5.66 7.97 -0.05
C ILE A 129 -4.23 7.78 0.47
N PHE A 130 -3.31 7.48 -0.44
CA PHE A 130 -1.89 7.32 -0.13
C PHE A 130 -1.04 8.40 -0.78
N SER A 131 -0.05 8.89 -0.04
CA SER A 131 1.04 9.72 -0.54
C SER A 131 2.36 9.17 0.00
N GLY A 132 3.37 8.99 -0.86
CA GLY A 132 4.66 8.44 -0.43
C GLY A 132 5.11 7.25 -1.30
N THR A 133 5.80 6.29 -0.70
CA THR A 133 6.46 5.21 -1.44
C THR A 133 6.37 3.85 -0.74
N ILE A 134 6.29 2.80 -1.56
CA ILE A 134 6.57 1.43 -1.14
C ILE A 134 7.62 0.86 -2.07
N SER A 135 8.74 0.42 -1.53
CA SER A 135 9.83 -0.13 -2.34
C SER A 135 10.17 -1.56 -1.94
N GLY A 136 10.83 -2.27 -2.84
CA GLY A 136 11.27 -3.64 -2.64
C GLY A 136 12.52 -3.93 -3.47
N VAL A 137 13.54 -4.47 -2.82
CA VAL A 137 14.80 -4.89 -3.43
C VAL A 137 14.98 -6.40 -3.25
N ARG A 138 15.17 -7.10 -4.35
CA ARG A 138 15.52 -8.52 -4.38
C ARG A 138 16.94 -8.70 -3.86
N LYS A 139 17.07 -9.36 -2.72
CA LYS A 139 18.34 -9.77 -2.12
C LYS A 139 18.61 -11.23 -2.50
N ALA A 140 19.68 -11.43 -3.26
CA ALA A 140 20.18 -12.76 -3.62
C ALA A 140 21.26 -13.28 -2.66
N ALA A 141 21.81 -12.43 -1.79
CA ALA A 141 22.80 -12.83 -0.79
C ALA A 141 22.66 -12.01 0.50
N PRO A 142 22.88 -12.62 1.68
CA PRO A 142 23.07 -14.06 1.89
C PRO A 142 21.76 -14.85 1.72
N TYR A 143 21.88 -16.14 1.37
CA TYR A 143 20.75 -17.08 1.31
C TYR A 143 19.93 -17.03 2.61
N PRO A 144 18.58 -17.09 2.57
CA PRO A 144 17.71 -17.35 1.42
C PRO A 144 17.41 -16.13 0.54
N PHE A 145 17.05 -16.39 -0.73
CA PHE A 145 16.58 -15.36 -1.66
C PHE A 145 15.26 -14.74 -1.17
N ARG A 146 15.20 -13.41 -1.15
CA ARG A 146 14.04 -12.66 -0.64
C ARG A 146 13.92 -11.30 -1.30
N TYR A 147 12.73 -10.72 -1.30
CA TYR A 147 12.60 -9.27 -1.35
C TYR A 147 12.73 -8.71 0.07
N GLN A 148 13.39 -7.58 0.20
CA GLN A 148 13.30 -6.73 1.38
C GLN A 148 12.74 -5.39 0.92
N GLY A 149 11.69 -4.94 1.59
CA GLY A 149 10.97 -3.75 1.20
C GLY A 149 10.69 -2.82 2.36
N GLU A 150 10.41 -1.59 1.99
CA GLU A 150 10.17 -0.47 2.89
C GLU A 150 8.83 0.17 2.53
N VAL A 151 8.12 0.63 3.55
CA VAL A 151 6.88 1.38 3.45
C VAL A 151 7.13 2.74 4.10
N ALA A 152 6.79 3.81 3.38
CA ALA A 152 6.79 5.17 3.89
C ALA A 152 5.63 5.92 3.25
N LEU A 153 4.49 5.94 3.93
CA LEU A 153 3.24 6.47 3.42
C LEU A 153 2.61 7.45 4.41
N GLU A 154 2.14 8.57 3.91
CA GLU A 154 1.06 9.33 4.52
C GLU A 154 -0.27 8.68 4.12
N VAL A 155 -1.09 8.35 5.12
CA VAL A 155 -2.37 7.68 4.97
C VAL A 155 -3.47 8.65 5.36
N SER A 156 -4.47 8.81 4.50
CA SER A 156 -5.64 9.66 4.75
C SER A 156 -6.88 9.11 4.05
N GLY A 157 -8.03 9.77 4.25
CA GLY A 157 -9.32 9.37 3.67
C GLY A 157 -10.40 9.17 4.72
N SER A 158 -11.62 8.87 4.28
CA SER A 158 -12.80 8.82 5.15
C SER A 158 -12.84 7.62 6.11
N ARG A 159 -11.96 6.62 5.93
CA ARG A 159 -11.80 5.48 6.83
C ARG A 159 -10.97 5.78 8.08
N PHE A 160 -10.33 6.94 8.13
CA PHE A 160 -9.40 7.33 9.18
C PHE A 160 -9.89 8.57 9.91
N ASN A 161 -9.70 8.62 11.22
CA ASN A 161 -10.11 9.75 12.04
C ASN A 161 -9.27 11.00 11.75
N SER A 162 -8.01 10.80 11.37
CA SER A 162 -7.04 11.81 11.00
C SER A 162 -5.99 11.21 10.06
N PRO A 163 -5.30 12.02 9.25
CA PRO A 163 -4.12 11.55 8.52
C PRO A 163 -3.02 11.12 9.48
N PHE A 164 -2.29 10.06 9.12
CA PHE A 164 -1.14 9.57 9.89
C PHE A 164 -0.04 9.03 8.96
N PHE A 165 1.17 8.92 9.48
CA PHE A 165 2.31 8.35 8.76
C PHE A 165 2.49 6.88 9.11
N LEU A 166 2.36 6.02 8.10
CA LEU A 166 2.67 4.61 8.15
C LEU A 166 4.08 4.37 7.63
N THR A 167 4.97 3.85 8.47
CA THR A 167 6.31 3.43 8.08
C THR A 167 6.54 1.97 8.43
N GLY A 168 7.39 1.27 7.70
CA GLY A 168 7.59 -0.16 7.94
C GLY A 168 8.67 -0.78 7.09
N GLU A 169 9.10 -1.96 7.51
CA GLU A 169 9.90 -2.88 6.70
C GLU A 169 9.22 -4.23 6.61
N PHE A 170 9.41 -4.90 5.49
CA PHE A 170 8.92 -6.25 5.28
C PHE A 170 9.92 -7.06 4.45
N MET A 171 9.77 -8.38 4.52
CA MET A 171 10.46 -9.29 3.61
C MET A 171 9.47 -10.25 2.96
N VAL A 172 9.74 -10.63 1.72
CA VAL A 172 9.00 -11.67 1.01
C VAL A 172 9.97 -12.78 0.62
N PRO A 173 9.94 -13.95 1.29
CA PRO A 173 10.76 -15.09 0.89
C PRO A 173 10.42 -15.54 -0.52
N LEU A 174 11.43 -15.82 -1.33
CA LEU A 174 11.24 -16.37 -2.68
C LEU A 174 11.28 -17.90 -2.70
N GLU A 175 11.62 -18.51 -1.57
CA GLU A 175 11.85 -19.94 -1.42
C GLU A 175 11.38 -20.42 -0.04
N GLY A 176 11.29 -21.74 0.13
CA GLY A 176 10.87 -22.37 1.39
C GLY A 176 9.35 -22.35 1.63
N THR A 177 8.95 -22.74 2.83
CA THR A 177 7.53 -22.90 3.23
C THR A 177 6.78 -21.58 3.37
N GLN A 178 7.49 -20.46 3.48
CA GLN A 178 6.94 -19.10 3.56
C GLN A 178 7.03 -18.36 2.21
N ARG A 179 7.32 -19.06 1.11
CA ARG A 179 7.46 -18.46 -0.22
C ARG A 179 6.21 -17.63 -0.57
N GLY A 180 6.45 -16.38 -0.97
CA GLY A 180 5.40 -15.45 -1.41
C GLY A 180 4.60 -14.81 -0.28
N LYS A 181 4.87 -15.12 0.99
CA LYS A 181 4.22 -14.43 2.12
C LYS A 181 4.93 -13.13 2.45
N ILE A 182 4.15 -12.11 2.81
CA ILE A 182 4.68 -10.85 3.36
C ILE A 182 4.98 -11.08 4.84
N VAL A 183 6.24 -10.96 5.23
CA VAL A 183 6.68 -11.05 6.62
C VAL A 183 7.06 -9.64 7.07
N PRO A 184 6.21 -8.96 7.87
CA PRO A 184 6.56 -7.65 8.40
C PRO A 184 7.72 -7.79 9.40
N LEU A 185 8.66 -6.86 9.33
CA LEU A 185 9.82 -6.77 10.22
C LEU A 185 9.59 -5.74 11.32
N TYR A 186 9.04 -4.57 10.95
CA TYR A 186 8.44 -3.61 11.85
C TYR A 186 7.36 -2.83 11.11
N ILE A 187 6.36 -2.32 11.84
CA ILE A 187 5.31 -1.44 11.30
C ILE A 187 5.07 -0.37 12.35
N LEU A 188 5.22 0.90 11.97
CA LEU A 188 4.96 2.03 12.84
C LEU A 188 3.86 2.92 12.24
N ALA A 189 2.94 3.40 13.07
CA ALA A 189 2.00 4.46 12.71
C ALA A 189 2.23 5.65 13.64
N ASP A 190 2.62 6.81 13.10
CA ASP A 190 3.06 7.99 13.85
C ASP A 190 4.12 7.69 14.93
N GLY A 191 4.94 6.67 14.69
CA GLY A 191 6.01 6.21 15.59
C GLY A 191 5.59 5.16 16.63
N GLU A 192 4.31 4.81 16.72
CA GLU A 192 3.83 3.74 17.59
C GLU A 192 3.92 2.36 16.90
N ASP A 193 4.28 1.31 17.63
CA ASP A 193 4.51 -0.04 17.08
C ASP A 193 3.21 -0.83 16.87
N PHE A 194 3.00 -1.27 15.62
CA PHE A 194 1.88 -2.09 15.17
C PHE A 194 2.35 -3.37 14.46
N LEU A 195 3.56 -3.86 14.74
CA LEU A 195 4.07 -5.11 14.18
C LEU A 195 3.11 -6.29 14.42
N SER A 196 2.45 -6.33 15.58
CA SER A 196 1.45 -7.35 15.92
C SER A 196 0.27 -7.37 14.93
N VAL A 197 -0.21 -6.19 14.51
CA VAL A 197 -1.28 -6.04 13.53
C VAL A 197 -0.84 -6.58 12.17
N GLY A 198 0.33 -6.15 11.68
CA GLY A 198 0.89 -6.65 10.42
C GLY A 198 1.12 -8.16 10.44
N ALA A 199 1.71 -8.68 11.51
CA ALA A 199 1.98 -10.12 11.67
C ALA A 199 0.69 -10.94 11.76
N SER A 200 -0.40 -10.38 12.29
CA SER A 200 -1.71 -11.04 12.31
C SER A 200 -2.37 -11.09 10.93
N LEU A 201 -2.14 -10.07 10.10
CA LEU A 201 -2.77 -9.93 8.79
C LEU A 201 -2.17 -10.85 7.73
N PHE A 202 -0.84 -11.06 7.76
CA PHE A 202 -0.10 -11.76 6.71
C PHE A 202 0.32 -13.21 7.06
N ARG A 203 -0.30 -13.81 8.08
CA ARG A 203 -0.02 -15.20 8.51
C ARG A 203 -0.45 -16.27 7.50
#